data_AF-A0AAV9SYV5-F1
#
_entry.id   AF-A0AAV9SYV5-F1
#
_cell.length_a   1.000
_cell.length_b   1.000
_cell.length_c   1.000
_cell.angle_alpha   90.00
_cell.angle_beta   90.00
_cell.angle_gamma   90.00
#
_symmetry.space_group_name_H-M   'P 1'
#
loop_
_entity.id
_entity.type
_entity.pdbx_description
1 polymer ?
#
loop_
_entity_poly.entity_id
_entity_poly.type
_entity_poly.pdbx_seq_one_letter_code
_entity_poly.pdbx_strand_id
1 'polypeptide(L)'
;MTAEEYVSLFTGERLRWEAVGNVFAVAGRALVATPGDDPLFIESNLPAHSTLLSQISEASDICLSFCTRASCSNELLVSLQVNDLMLKTQQHGDSSYQAWRRLGDLSATVYFSGLHNHGQEDDSDPVFLAQLKRGCFATAFYVDKCVATFLGRPPLLNYRHCSLVPPLDLSDDVIVGDSSSLADAIEELAPDGWDPQGRAHRTSLVRIRLLLAVFKAKVVESTAAPYNQKTLPNAK
;
A
#
# COMPACT_ATOMS: atom_id res chain seq x y z
N MET A 1 8.69 4.02 21.62
CA MET A 1 9.39 3.72 20.36
C MET A 1 9.31 4.95 19.48
N THR A 2 10.44 5.52 19.10
CA THR A 2 10.55 6.62 18.11
C THR A 2 10.60 6.06 16.68
N ALA A 3 10.48 6.93 15.68
CA ALA A 3 10.61 6.53 14.27
C ALA A 3 12.02 5.97 13.97
N GLU A 4 13.07 6.58 14.53
CA GLU A 4 14.46 6.12 14.39
C GLU A 4 14.66 4.73 15.00
N GLU A 5 14.14 4.51 16.21
CA GLU A 5 14.19 3.21 16.88
C GLU A 5 13.48 2.14 16.03
N TYR A 6 12.31 2.45 15.48
CA TYR A 6 11.58 1.56 14.59
C TYR A 6 12.34 1.25 13.29
N VAL A 7 12.92 2.27 12.62
CA VAL A 7 13.76 2.09 11.42
C VAL A 7 14.96 1.20 11.71
N SER A 8 15.54 1.32 12.91
CA SER A 8 16.67 0.48 13.31
C SER A 8 16.31 -1.01 13.39
N LEU A 9 15.02 -1.38 13.51
CA LEU A 9 14.57 -2.77 13.60
C LEU A 9 14.66 -3.53 12.26
N PHE A 10 14.85 -2.83 11.15
CA PHE A 10 14.87 -3.43 9.81
C PHE A 10 15.98 -2.91 8.89
N THR A 11 16.95 -2.20 9.44
CA THR A 11 18.11 -1.65 8.72
C THR A 11 19.43 -2.06 9.38
N GLY A 12 20.56 -1.74 8.75
CA GLY A 12 21.89 -2.10 9.23
C GLY A 12 22.09 -3.61 9.36
N GLU A 13 22.59 -4.07 10.50
CA GLU A 13 22.77 -5.51 10.79
C GLU A 13 21.45 -6.27 10.92
N ARG A 14 20.32 -5.55 11.09
CA ARG A 14 18.97 -6.12 11.21
C ARG A 14 18.18 -5.99 9.91
N LEU A 15 18.86 -5.84 8.77
CA LEU A 15 18.24 -5.66 7.47
C LEU A 15 17.20 -6.76 7.18
N ARG A 16 15.96 -6.35 6.89
CA ARG A 16 14.86 -7.27 6.58
C ARG A 16 14.56 -7.34 5.09
N TRP A 17 14.08 -8.48 4.64
CA TRP A 17 13.70 -8.70 3.24
C TRP A 17 12.53 -7.82 2.78
N GLU A 18 11.62 -7.45 3.70
CA GLU A 18 10.56 -6.49 3.39
C GLU A 18 11.15 -5.15 2.91
N ALA A 19 12.18 -4.64 3.61
CA ALA A 19 12.82 -3.37 3.29
C ALA A 19 13.59 -3.42 1.97
N VAL A 20 14.39 -4.47 1.77
CA VAL A 20 15.17 -4.68 0.53
C VAL A 20 14.24 -4.83 -0.67
N GLY A 21 13.19 -5.66 -0.55
CA GLY A 21 12.20 -5.82 -1.61
C GLY A 21 11.50 -4.51 -1.94
N ASN A 22 11.18 -3.70 -0.92
CA ASN A 22 10.51 -2.41 -1.14
C ASN A 22 11.39 -1.45 -1.94
N VAL A 23 12.71 -1.44 -1.72
CA VAL A 23 13.67 -0.67 -2.52
C VAL A 23 13.64 -1.15 -3.98
N PHE A 24 13.73 -2.46 -4.23
CA PHE A 24 13.64 -3.00 -5.59
C PHE A 24 12.31 -2.66 -6.27
N ALA A 25 11.18 -2.83 -5.59
CA ALA A 25 9.87 -2.54 -6.15
C ALA A 25 9.72 -1.05 -6.49
N VAL A 26 10.16 -0.14 -5.62
CA VAL A 26 10.12 1.31 -5.89
C VAL A 26 11.07 1.69 -7.02
N ALA A 27 12.29 1.16 -7.04
CA ALA A 27 13.25 1.37 -8.13
C ALA A 27 12.71 0.87 -9.47
N GLY A 28 12.06 -0.30 -9.49
CA GLY A 28 11.42 -0.85 -10.68
C GLY A 28 10.32 0.06 -11.20
N ARG A 29 9.46 0.59 -10.32
CA ARG A 29 8.39 1.52 -10.70
C ARG A 29 8.94 2.81 -11.30
N ALA A 30 10.01 3.35 -10.71
CA ALA A 30 10.71 4.51 -11.26
C ALA A 30 11.27 4.17 -12.64
N LEU A 31 11.91 3.01 -12.79
CA LEU A 31 12.51 2.57 -14.04
C LEU A 31 11.47 2.39 -15.16
N VAL A 32 10.27 1.88 -14.87
CA VAL A 32 9.19 1.80 -15.86
C VAL A 32 8.77 3.21 -16.34
N ALA A 33 8.83 4.22 -15.47
CA ALA A 33 8.54 5.60 -15.82
C ALA A 33 9.71 6.32 -16.52
N THR A 34 10.91 5.73 -16.49
CA THR A 34 12.11 6.27 -17.16
C THR A 34 12.21 5.76 -18.60
N PRO A 35 12.36 6.63 -19.61
CA PRO A 35 12.59 6.23 -20.99
C PRO A 35 13.86 5.40 -21.18
N GLY A 36 13.88 4.53 -22.19
CA GLY A 36 15.05 3.68 -22.47
C GLY A 36 16.27 4.41 -23.02
N ASP A 37 16.08 5.64 -23.52
CA ASP A 37 17.10 6.56 -24.02
C ASP A 37 17.52 7.62 -22.97
N ASP A 38 17.08 7.45 -21.72
CA ASP A 38 17.45 8.34 -20.62
C ASP A 38 18.98 8.34 -20.39
N PRO A 39 19.61 9.51 -20.15
CA PRO A 39 21.05 9.62 -19.88
C PRO A 39 21.55 8.69 -18.78
N LEU A 40 20.70 8.32 -17.82
CA LEU A 40 21.00 7.34 -16.78
C LEU A 40 21.66 6.06 -17.34
N PHE A 41 21.15 5.52 -18.44
CA PHE A 41 21.66 4.27 -19.02
C PHE A 41 22.97 4.45 -19.78
N ILE A 42 23.19 5.64 -20.35
CA ILE A 42 24.36 5.96 -21.15
C ILE A 42 25.54 6.31 -20.24
N GLU A 43 25.29 7.15 -19.23
CA GLU A 43 26.32 7.70 -18.35
C GLU A 43 26.75 6.73 -17.24
N SER A 44 25.85 5.83 -16.81
CA SER A 44 26.09 4.96 -15.65
C SER A 44 26.51 3.53 -16.01
N ASN A 45 26.79 3.24 -17.29
CA ASN A 45 27.16 1.90 -17.78
C ASN A 45 26.22 0.79 -17.28
N LEU A 46 24.92 1.09 -17.25
CA LEU A 46 23.90 0.16 -16.77
C LEU A 46 23.53 -0.87 -17.86
N PRO A 47 22.96 -2.02 -17.47
CA PRO A 47 22.33 -2.91 -18.44
C PRO A 47 21.26 -2.17 -19.25
N ALA A 48 20.91 -2.71 -20.42
CA ALA A 48 19.77 -2.21 -21.19
C ALA A 48 18.51 -2.13 -20.31
N HIS A 49 17.70 -1.10 -20.54
CA HIS A 49 16.50 -0.79 -19.74
C HIS A 49 15.65 -2.03 -19.42
N SER A 50 15.29 -2.81 -20.44
CA SER A 50 14.46 -4.01 -20.28
C SER A 50 15.14 -5.11 -19.45
N THR A 51 16.46 -5.27 -19.60
CA THR A 51 17.25 -6.23 -18.82
C THR A 51 17.32 -5.80 -17.35
N LEU A 52 17.64 -4.54 -17.08
CA LEU A 52 17.70 -4.02 -15.72
C LEU A 52 16.33 -4.11 -15.03
N LEU A 53 15.26 -3.77 -15.77
CA LEU A 53 13.90 -3.86 -15.27
C LEU A 53 13.50 -5.31 -14.94
N SER A 54 13.88 -6.27 -15.78
CA SER A 54 13.67 -7.70 -15.50
C SER A 54 14.40 -8.14 -14.24
N GLN A 55 15.66 -7.76 -14.07
CA GLN A 55 16.49 -8.11 -12.91
C GLN A 55 15.93 -7.52 -11.61
N ILE A 56 15.51 -6.25 -11.62
CA ILE A 56 14.89 -5.59 -10.46
C ILE A 56 13.56 -6.28 -10.10
N SER A 57 12.74 -6.60 -11.10
CA SER A 57 11.45 -7.27 -10.91
C SER A 57 11.64 -8.68 -10.32
N GLU A 58 12.64 -9.42 -10.78
CA GLU A 58 13.04 -10.73 -10.23
C GLU A 58 13.55 -10.60 -8.79
N ALA A 59 14.39 -9.61 -8.50
CA ALA A 59 14.89 -9.37 -7.15
C ALA A 59 13.76 -9.04 -6.15
N SER A 60 12.75 -8.27 -6.57
CA SER A 60 11.52 -8.02 -5.79
C SER A 60 10.77 -9.33 -5.50
N ASP A 61 10.58 -10.17 -6.52
CA ASP A 61 9.90 -11.48 -6.38
C ASP A 61 10.65 -12.42 -5.41
N ILE A 62 11.98 -12.44 -5.47
CA ILE A 62 12.81 -13.21 -4.54
C ILE A 62 12.66 -12.71 -3.10
N CYS A 63 12.66 -11.38 -2.88
CA CYS A 63 12.44 -10.80 -1.55
C CYS A 63 11.06 -11.16 -0.98
N LEU A 64 10.01 -11.09 -1.80
CA LEU A 64 8.66 -11.56 -1.43
C LEU A 64 8.66 -13.04 -1.04
N SER A 65 9.35 -13.90 -1.81
CA SER A 65 9.48 -15.33 -1.48
C SER A 65 10.17 -15.56 -0.13
N PHE A 66 11.20 -14.78 0.21
CA PHE A 66 11.81 -14.83 1.54
C PHE A 66 10.84 -14.39 2.63
N CYS A 67 10.10 -13.30 2.41
CA CYS A 67 9.09 -12.81 3.36
C CYS A 67 7.99 -13.85 3.63
N THR A 68 7.50 -14.52 2.58
CA THR A 68 6.52 -15.62 2.72
C THR A 68 7.09 -16.77 3.54
N ARG A 69 8.33 -17.20 3.26
CA ARG A 69 8.98 -18.28 4.02
C ARG A 69 9.23 -17.92 5.48
N ALA A 70 9.53 -16.65 5.76
CA ALA A 70 9.70 -16.12 7.10
C ALA A 70 8.35 -15.84 7.81
N SER A 71 7.21 -16.07 7.15
CA SER A 71 5.87 -15.75 7.66
C SER A 71 5.72 -14.29 8.11
N CYS A 72 6.38 -13.37 7.40
CA CYS A 72 6.27 -11.95 7.67
C CYS A 72 4.81 -11.48 7.48
N SER A 73 4.36 -10.59 8.36
CA SER A 73 2.98 -10.11 8.39
C SER A 73 2.89 -8.76 9.10
N ASN A 74 3.46 -7.73 8.46
CA ASN A 74 3.54 -6.38 9.00
C ASN A 74 3.32 -5.34 7.91
N GLU A 75 3.27 -4.07 8.30
CA GLU A 75 3.12 -2.91 7.42
C GLU A 75 4.23 -2.78 6.37
N LEU A 76 5.46 -3.23 6.67
CA LEU A 76 6.55 -3.23 5.68
C LEU A 76 6.25 -4.21 4.54
N LEU A 77 5.74 -5.40 4.85
CA LEU A 77 5.33 -6.37 3.83
C LEU A 77 4.16 -5.83 3.01
N VAL A 78 3.18 -5.19 3.63
CA VAL A 78 2.06 -4.54 2.92
C VAL A 78 2.58 -3.45 1.99
N SER A 79 3.51 -2.61 2.44
CA SER A 79 4.16 -1.60 1.60
C SER A 79 4.89 -2.24 0.40
N LEU A 80 5.69 -3.28 0.64
CA LEU A 80 6.37 -4.03 -0.42
C LEU A 80 5.37 -4.60 -1.43
N GLN A 81 4.35 -5.34 -0.97
CA GLN A 81 3.34 -5.95 -1.84
C GLN A 81 2.57 -4.91 -2.65
N VAL A 82 2.26 -3.74 -2.09
CA VAL A 82 1.65 -2.63 -2.84
C VAL A 82 2.59 -2.13 -3.94
N ASN A 83 3.86 -1.89 -3.64
CA ASN A 83 4.81 -1.42 -4.63
C ASN A 83 5.11 -2.48 -5.70
N ASP A 84 5.22 -3.75 -5.34
CA ASP A 84 5.38 -4.86 -6.28
C ASP A 84 4.15 -5.00 -7.17
N LEU A 85 2.94 -4.94 -6.61
CA LEU A 85 1.70 -4.96 -7.38
C LEU A 85 1.66 -3.83 -8.40
N MET A 86 1.99 -2.59 -8.00
CA MET A 86 2.07 -1.46 -8.92
C MET A 86 3.14 -1.67 -10.01
N LEU A 87 4.29 -2.25 -9.66
CA LEU A 87 5.32 -2.60 -10.63
C LEU A 87 4.76 -3.60 -11.66
N LYS A 88 4.11 -4.68 -11.22
CA LYS A 88 3.55 -5.70 -12.12
C LYS A 88 2.44 -5.14 -13.01
N THR A 89 1.57 -4.26 -12.50
CA THR A 89 0.54 -3.62 -13.34
C THR A 89 1.15 -2.68 -14.37
N GLN A 90 2.21 -1.94 -14.03
CA GLN A 90 2.92 -1.09 -14.99
C GLN A 90 3.68 -1.91 -16.05
N GLN A 91 4.25 -3.05 -15.68
CA GLN A 91 5.01 -3.92 -16.61
C GLN A 91 4.11 -4.73 -17.54
N HIS A 92 3.00 -5.27 -17.02
CA HIS A 92 2.20 -6.29 -17.70
C HIS A 92 0.76 -5.85 -17.97
N GLY A 93 0.39 -4.64 -17.57
CA GLY A 93 -0.96 -4.09 -17.64
C GLY A 93 -1.85 -4.51 -16.47
N ASP A 94 -2.89 -3.72 -16.23
CA ASP A 94 -3.84 -3.90 -15.12
C ASP A 94 -4.63 -5.22 -15.22
N SER A 95 -4.83 -5.76 -16.43
CA SER A 95 -5.55 -7.03 -16.65
C SER A 95 -4.71 -8.27 -16.37
N SER A 96 -3.41 -8.13 -16.08
CA SER A 96 -2.50 -9.26 -15.92
C SER A 96 -2.91 -10.18 -14.76
N TYR A 97 -2.84 -11.50 -15.00
CA TYR A 97 -3.15 -12.49 -13.96
C TYR A 97 -2.14 -12.45 -12.80
N GLN A 98 -0.88 -12.15 -13.09
CA GLN A 98 0.15 -12.02 -12.06
C GLN A 98 -0.15 -10.86 -11.10
N ALA A 99 -0.51 -9.68 -11.60
CA ALA A 99 -0.93 -8.57 -10.74
C ALA A 99 -2.17 -8.94 -9.92
N TRP A 100 -3.15 -9.63 -10.52
CA TRP A 100 -4.32 -10.09 -9.78
C TRP A 100 -3.97 -11.03 -8.61
N ARG A 101 -3.03 -11.96 -8.84
CA ARG A 101 -2.54 -12.86 -7.77
C ARG A 101 -1.83 -12.07 -6.67
N ARG A 102 -1.00 -11.09 -7.03
CA ARG A 102 -0.36 -10.19 -6.06
C ARG A 102 -1.37 -9.39 -5.22
N LEU A 103 -2.47 -8.94 -5.82
CA LEU A 103 -3.55 -8.28 -5.10
C LEU A 103 -4.24 -9.22 -4.09
N GLY A 104 -4.39 -10.51 -4.45
CA GLY A 104 -4.88 -11.55 -3.54
C GLY A 104 -3.97 -11.74 -2.33
N ASP A 105 -2.66 -11.88 -2.57
CA ASP A 105 -1.66 -12.00 -1.50
C ASP A 105 -1.67 -10.77 -0.58
N LEU A 106 -1.70 -9.57 -1.16
CA LEU A 106 -1.80 -8.31 -0.42
C LEU A 106 -3.05 -8.25 0.47
N SER A 107 -4.21 -8.64 -0.08
CA SER A 107 -5.48 -8.64 0.68
C SER A 107 -5.42 -9.61 1.85
N ALA A 108 -4.84 -10.79 1.65
CA ALA A 108 -4.63 -11.78 2.71
C ALA A 108 -3.69 -11.23 3.80
N THR A 109 -2.59 -10.57 3.42
CA THR A 109 -1.66 -9.96 4.38
C THR A 109 -2.32 -8.83 5.18
N VAL A 110 -3.13 -7.97 4.55
CA VAL A 110 -3.88 -6.89 5.22
C VAL A 110 -4.88 -7.45 6.25
N TYR A 111 -5.57 -8.53 5.92
CA TYR A 111 -6.48 -9.19 6.86
C TYR A 111 -5.73 -9.85 8.00
N PHE A 112 -4.69 -10.65 7.70
CA PHE A 112 -3.94 -11.40 8.69
C PHE A 112 -3.20 -10.49 9.69
N SER A 113 -2.59 -9.40 9.22
CA SER A 113 -1.87 -8.43 10.06
C SER A 113 -2.78 -7.50 10.87
N GLY A 114 -4.10 -7.55 10.65
CA GLY A 114 -5.05 -6.67 11.34
C GLY A 114 -5.10 -5.23 10.81
N LEU A 115 -4.33 -4.89 9.76
CA LEU A 115 -4.25 -3.52 9.24
C LEU A 115 -5.60 -2.95 8.74
N HIS A 116 -6.56 -3.82 8.44
CA HIS A 116 -7.92 -3.43 8.07
C HIS A 116 -8.75 -2.85 9.22
N ASN A 117 -8.37 -3.06 10.49
CA ASN A 117 -9.16 -2.64 11.66
C ASN A 117 -8.55 -1.46 12.43
N HIS A 118 -7.56 -0.74 11.88
CA HIS A 118 -6.96 0.41 12.57
C HIS A 118 -8.00 1.47 12.95
N GLY A 119 -8.09 1.82 14.23
CA GLY A 119 -9.02 2.83 14.76
C GLY A 119 -10.13 2.30 15.67
N GLN A 120 -10.20 0.99 15.92
CA GLN A 120 -11.03 0.41 16.98
C GLN A 120 -10.16 0.02 18.19
N GLU A 121 -10.02 0.95 19.16
CA GLU A 121 -9.45 0.82 20.53
C GLU A 121 -8.01 0.28 20.72
N ASP A 122 -7.28 0.87 21.68
CA ASP A 122 -5.95 0.46 22.20
C ASP A 122 -4.84 0.19 21.15
N ASP A 123 -4.64 1.14 20.23
CA ASP A 123 -3.41 1.13 19.43
C ASP A 123 -2.24 1.56 20.34
N SER A 124 -1.58 0.57 20.96
CA SER A 124 -0.31 0.75 21.69
C SER A 124 0.83 1.30 20.81
N ASP A 125 0.58 1.40 19.50
CA ASP A 125 1.49 2.00 18.54
C ASP A 125 1.77 3.47 18.86
N PRO A 126 3.04 3.90 18.75
CA PRO A 126 3.35 5.31 18.65
C PRO A 126 2.62 5.96 17.48
N VAL A 127 2.27 7.24 17.62
CA VAL A 127 1.45 7.97 16.64
C VAL A 127 1.98 7.85 15.20
N PHE A 128 3.30 7.96 14.99
CA PHE A 128 3.91 7.82 13.66
C PHE A 128 3.62 6.45 13.02
N LEU A 129 3.68 5.37 13.81
CA LEU A 129 3.48 4.01 13.33
C LEU A 129 2.01 3.78 12.99
N ALA A 130 1.10 4.31 13.81
CA ALA A 130 -0.33 4.32 13.50
C ALA A 130 -0.61 5.05 12.17
N GLN A 131 0.05 6.20 11.91
CA GLN A 131 -0.07 6.90 10.62
C GLN A 131 0.50 6.08 9.46
N LEU A 132 1.66 5.44 9.64
CA LEU A 132 2.27 4.57 8.64
C LEU A 132 1.35 3.40 8.26
N LYS A 133 0.79 2.71 9.27
CA LYS A 133 -0.13 1.58 9.06
C LYS A 133 -1.42 2.01 8.36
N ARG A 134 -2.02 3.14 8.77
CA ARG A 134 -3.17 3.76 8.07
C ARG A 134 -2.84 4.08 6.62
N GLY A 135 -1.65 4.64 6.35
CA GLY A 135 -1.19 4.92 4.98
C GLY A 135 -1.03 3.66 4.12
N CYS A 136 -0.47 2.59 4.70
CA CYS A 136 -0.32 1.30 4.03
C CYS A 136 -1.69 0.69 3.69
N PHE A 137 -2.59 0.63 4.66
CA PHE A 137 -3.96 0.14 4.44
C PHE A 137 -4.71 0.99 3.41
N ALA A 138 -4.68 2.32 3.55
CA ALA A 138 -5.35 3.24 2.63
C ALA A 138 -4.90 3.03 1.17
N THR A 139 -3.59 2.83 0.97
CA THR A 139 -3.03 2.57 -0.36
C THR A 139 -3.45 1.20 -0.89
N ALA A 140 -3.36 0.14 -0.08
CA ALA A 140 -3.81 -1.20 -0.45
C ALA A 140 -5.30 -1.22 -0.82
N PHE A 141 -6.14 -0.58 0.00
CA PHE A 141 -7.57 -0.44 -0.23
C PHE A 141 -7.86 0.29 -1.54
N TYR A 142 -7.17 1.40 -1.82
CA TYR A 142 -7.33 2.13 -3.09
C TYR A 142 -6.96 1.29 -4.31
N VAL A 143 -5.83 0.58 -4.26
CA VAL A 143 -5.37 -0.27 -5.39
C VAL A 143 -6.38 -1.39 -5.66
N ASP A 144 -6.88 -2.07 -4.62
CA ASP A 144 -7.96 -3.06 -4.75
C ASP A 144 -9.17 -2.48 -5.50
N LYS A 145 -9.62 -1.28 -5.13
CA LYS A 145 -10.79 -0.65 -5.79
C LYS A 145 -10.50 -0.21 -7.21
N CYS A 146 -9.27 0.20 -7.52
CA CYS A 146 -8.90 0.55 -8.88
C CYS A 146 -8.99 -0.67 -9.79
N VAL A 147 -8.39 -1.79 -9.38
CA VAL A 147 -8.43 -3.03 -10.17
C VAL A 147 -9.86 -3.58 -10.27
N ALA A 148 -10.62 -3.59 -9.17
CA ALA A 148 -12.01 -4.04 -9.15
C ALA A 148 -12.91 -3.21 -10.08
N THR A 149 -12.84 -1.88 -9.99
CA THR A 149 -13.65 -0.99 -10.84
C THR A 149 -13.27 -1.07 -12.31
N PHE A 150 -11.98 -1.15 -12.63
CA PHE A 150 -11.50 -1.16 -14.01
C PHE A 150 -11.85 -2.47 -14.73
N LEU A 151 -11.74 -3.61 -14.04
CA LEU A 151 -11.94 -4.93 -14.66
C LEU A 151 -13.32 -5.55 -14.38
N GLY A 152 -14.19 -4.87 -13.62
CA GLY A 152 -15.48 -5.40 -13.18
C GLY A 152 -15.35 -6.62 -12.26
N ARG A 153 -14.21 -6.78 -11.57
CA ARG A 153 -13.97 -7.88 -10.64
C ARG A 153 -14.49 -7.54 -9.25
N PRO A 154 -14.92 -8.54 -8.44
CA PRO A 154 -15.25 -8.30 -7.05
C PRO A 154 -14.05 -7.71 -6.29
N PRO A 155 -14.24 -6.65 -5.48
CA PRO A 155 -13.18 -6.14 -4.62
C PRO A 155 -12.82 -7.17 -3.54
N LEU A 156 -11.53 -7.32 -3.24
CA LEU A 156 -11.04 -8.29 -2.26
C LEU A 156 -11.10 -7.74 -0.83
N LEU A 157 -10.90 -6.44 -0.64
CA LEU A 157 -10.97 -5.80 0.68
C LEU A 157 -12.37 -5.26 0.95
N ASN A 158 -13.27 -6.05 1.52
CA ASN A 158 -14.65 -5.61 1.76
C ASN A 158 -14.71 -4.43 2.72
N TYR A 159 -15.19 -3.28 2.23
CA TYR A 159 -15.24 -2.01 2.97
C TYR A 159 -16.10 -2.08 4.24
N ARG A 160 -17.06 -3.01 4.33
CA ARG A 160 -17.89 -3.21 5.53
C ARG A 160 -17.16 -3.90 6.68
N HIS A 161 -16.03 -4.54 6.36
CA HIS A 161 -15.19 -5.23 7.32
C HIS A 161 -13.86 -4.50 7.49
N CYS A 162 -13.82 -3.19 7.22
CA CYS A 162 -12.62 -2.39 7.41
C CYS A 162 -12.95 -1.09 8.12
N SER A 163 -12.03 -0.64 8.97
CA SER A 163 -11.98 0.73 9.48
C SER A 163 -11.40 1.64 8.41
N LEU A 164 -12.18 2.64 7.98
CA LEU A 164 -11.84 3.53 6.86
C LEU A 164 -11.37 4.90 7.38
N VAL A 165 -10.54 4.90 8.43
CA VAL A 165 -9.95 6.11 9.01
C VAL A 165 -8.74 6.54 8.16
N PRO A 166 -8.77 7.74 7.53
CA PRO A 166 -7.62 8.21 6.77
C PRO A 166 -6.40 8.53 7.66
N PRO A 167 -5.16 8.41 7.13
CA PRO A 167 -3.98 8.96 7.81
C PRO A 167 -4.10 10.49 7.91
N LEU A 168 -3.50 11.11 8.92
CA LEU A 168 -3.52 12.57 9.12
C LEU A 168 -2.75 13.30 8.01
N ASP A 169 -3.23 14.48 7.62
CA ASP A 169 -2.64 15.25 6.53
C ASP A 169 -1.40 16.04 6.97
N LEU A 170 -0.32 15.31 7.24
CA LEU A 170 0.95 15.84 7.72
C LEU A 170 2.09 15.51 6.74
N SER A 171 3.15 16.31 6.79
CA SER A 171 4.38 16.01 6.03
C SER A 171 5.10 14.80 6.61
N ASP A 172 5.86 14.10 5.77
CA ASP A 172 6.63 12.92 6.19
C ASP A 172 7.65 13.32 7.29
N ASP A 173 8.25 14.51 7.20
CA ASP A 173 9.21 15.04 8.19
C ASP A 173 8.58 15.24 9.58
N VAL A 174 7.34 15.72 9.65
CA VAL A 174 6.62 15.89 10.91
C VAL A 174 6.22 14.52 11.48
N ILE A 175 5.79 13.59 10.62
CA ILE A 175 5.39 12.24 11.06
C ILE A 175 6.57 11.48 11.68
N VAL A 176 7.76 11.56 11.08
CA VAL A 176 8.96 10.85 11.57
C VAL A 176 9.80 11.66 12.56
N GLY A 177 9.42 12.92 12.80
CA GLY A 177 10.11 13.85 13.68
C GLY A 177 9.96 13.54 15.16
N ASP A 178 10.22 14.54 16.00
CA ASP A 178 10.06 14.39 17.44
C ASP A 178 8.57 14.38 17.85
N SER A 179 8.28 13.66 18.95
CA SER A 179 6.91 13.46 19.42
C SER A 179 6.20 14.76 19.80
N SER A 180 6.92 15.79 20.25
CA SER A 180 6.33 17.09 20.59
C SER A 180 5.87 17.83 19.34
N SER A 181 6.74 17.99 18.35
CA SER A 181 6.40 18.63 17.06
C SER A 181 5.26 17.92 16.36
N LEU A 182 5.20 16.58 16.44
CA LEU A 182 4.09 15.80 15.91
C LEU A 182 2.79 16.09 16.67
N ALA A 183 2.81 16.14 18.00
CA ALA A 183 1.62 16.45 18.80
C ALA A 183 1.08 17.85 18.49
N ASP A 184 1.96 18.86 18.47
CA ASP A 184 1.60 20.24 18.15
C ASP A 184 0.98 20.34 16.75
N ALA A 185 1.59 19.69 15.75
CA ALA A 185 1.07 19.68 14.39
C ALA A 185 -0.29 18.98 14.27
N ILE A 186 -0.58 17.99 15.12
CA ILE A 186 -1.90 17.33 15.17
C ILE A 186 -2.96 18.28 15.73
N GLU A 187 -2.62 19.08 16.74
CA GLU A 187 -3.54 20.07 17.32
C GLU A 187 -3.89 21.19 16.32
N GLU A 188 -2.99 21.49 15.38
CA GLU A 188 -3.22 22.47 14.31
C GLU A 188 -4.10 21.96 13.16
N LEU A 189 -4.39 20.65 13.09
CA LEU A 189 -5.21 20.09 12.01
C LEU A 189 -6.68 20.50 12.13
N ALA A 190 -7.36 20.55 10.97
CA ALA A 190 -8.81 20.66 10.95
C ALA A 190 -9.48 19.44 11.63
N PRO A 191 -10.74 19.53 12.11
CA PRO A 191 -11.42 18.41 12.78
C PRO A 191 -11.55 17.12 11.97
N ASP A 192 -11.48 17.21 10.63
CA ASP A 192 -11.49 16.07 9.72
C ASP A 192 -10.08 15.57 9.36
N GLY A 193 -9.03 16.15 9.97
CA GLY A 193 -7.63 15.76 9.88
C GLY A 193 -6.88 16.27 8.66
N TRP A 194 -7.44 17.27 7.94
CA TRP A 194 -6.75 17.96 6.84
C TRP A 194 -5.86 19.10 7.35
N ASP A 195 -4.80 19.41 6.60
CA ASP A 195 -3.99 20.62 6.80
C ASP A 195 -4.87 21.84 6.44
N PRO A 196 -5.22 22.71 7.40
CA PRO A 196 -6.10 23.84 7.14
C PRO A 196 -5.46 24.91 6.26
N GLN A 197 -4.14 24.90 6.09
CA GLN A 197 -3.44 25.76 5.14
C GLN A 197 -3.44 25.20 3.70
N GLY A 198 -3.94 23.98 3.49
CA GLY A 198 -4.09 23.36 2.17
C GLY A 198 -2.76 23.02 1.49
N ARG A 199 -1.69 22.84 2.26
CA ARG A 199 -0.40 22.39 1.72
C ARG A 199 -0.51 20.94 1.26
N ALA A 200 -0.04 20.67 0.05
CA ALA A 200 -0.09 19.33 -0.51
C ALA A 200 1.07 18.49 0.02
N HIS A 201 0.73 17.54 0.90
CA HIS A 201 1.64 16.51 1.40
C HIS A 201 1.48 15.22 0.60
N ARG A 202 2.48 14.32 0.69
CA ARG A 202 2.34 12.96 0.14
C ARG A 202 1.11 12.26 0.72
N THR A 203 0.86 12.46 2.01
CA THR A 203 -0.30 11.88 2.71
C THR A 203 -1.63 12.45 2.24
N SER A 204 -1.68 13.69 1.76
CA SER A 204 -2.89 14.29 1.17
C SER A 204 -3.42 13.44 0.01
N LEU A 205 -2.52 12.97 -0.87
CA LEU A 205 -2.91 12.10 -1.99
C LEU A 205 -3.42 10.74 -1.51
N VAL A 206 -2.84 10.18 -0.45
CA VAL A 206 -3.30 8.91 0.13
C VAL A 206 -4.71 9.07 0.73
N ARG A 207 -4.96 10.17 1.44
CA ARG A 207 -6.28 10.51 1.99
C ARG A 207 -7.34 10.64 0.88
N ILE A 208 -7.07 11.43 -0.16
CA ILE A 208 -7.98 11.59 -1.31
C ILE A 208 -8.28 10.24 -1.95
N ARG A 209 -7.24 9.41 -2.17
CA ARG A 209 -7.38 8.09 -2.77
C ARG A 209 -8.23 7.14 -1.93
N LEU A 210 -8.10 7.15 -0.60
CA LEU A 210 -8.96 6.36 0.27
C LEU A 210 -10.43 6.79 0.14
N LEU A 211 -10.70 8.10 0.21
CA LEU A 211 -12.07 8.62 0.06
C LEU A 211 -12.67 8.22 -1.29
N LEU A 212 -11.90 8.37 -2.38
CA LEU A 212 -12.31 7.94 -3.72
C LEU A 212 -12.55 6.41 -3.79
N ALA A 213 -11.71 5.63 -3.12
CA ALA A 213 -11.86 4.17 -3.06
C ALA A 213 -13.19 3.76 -2.40
N VAL A 214 -13.63 4.47 -1.36
CA VAL A 214 -14.94 4.21 -0.74
C VAL A 214 -16.07 4.42 -1.75
N PHE A 215 -16.03 5.48 -2.54
CA PHE A 215 -17.01 5.71 -3.62
C PHE A 215 -16.95 4.60 -4.67
N LYS A 216 -15.75 4.24 -5.13
CA LYS A 216 -15.53 3.13 -6.08
C LYS A 216 -16.12 1.82 -5.57
N ALA A 217 -15.92 1.49 -4.29
CA ALA A 217 -16.45 0.28 -3.68
C ALA A 217 -17.99 0.23 -3.71
N LYS A 218 -18.64 1.36 -3.37
CA LYS A 218 -20.11 1.49 -3.41
C LYS A 218 -20.66 1.37 -4.82
N VAL A 219 -19.98 1.93 -5.82
CA VAL A 219 -20.39 1.82 -7.23
C VAL A 219 -20.33 0.37 -7.69
N VAL A 220 -19.21 -0.33 -7.45
CA VAL A 220 -19.07 -1.76 -7.85
C VAL A 220 -20.16 -2.61 -7.22
N GLU A 221 -20.45 -2.37 -5.94
CA GLU A 221 -21.53 -3.08 -5.26
C GLU A 221 -22.90 -2.79 -5.87
N SER A 222 -23.21 -1.53 -6.21
CA SER A 222 -24.50 -1.19 -6.82
C SER A 222 -24.71 -1.85 -8.19
N THR A 223 -23.63 -2.21 -8.87
CA THR A 223 -23.64 -2.93 -10.14
C THR A 223 -23.55 -4.45 -10.00
N ALA A 224 -23.41 -4.97 -8.78
CA ALA A 224 -23.26 -6.40 -8.54
C ALA A 224 -24.55 -7.15 -8.88
N ALA A 225 -24.40 -8.37 -9.42
CA ALA A 225 -25.54 -9.23 -9.71
C ALA A 225 -26.32 -9.55 -8.41
N PRO A 226 -27.67 -9.49 -8.43
CA PRO A 226 -28.46 -9.76 -7.25
C PRO A 226 -28.31 -11.23 -6.83
N TYR A 227 -28.19 -11.44 -5.51
CA TYR A 227 -28.24 -12.77 -4.94
C TYR A 227 -29.62 -13.41 -5.20
N ASN A 228 -29.67 -14.49 -5.98
CA ASN A 228 -30.92 -15.17 -6.28
C ASN A 228 -31.21 -16.26 -5.24
N GLN A 229 -32.01 -15.91 -4.23
CA GLN A 229 -32.39 -16.84 -3.16
C GLN A 229 -33.13 -18.10 -3.67
N LYS A 230 -33.72 -18.06 -4.87
CA LYS A 230 -34.44 -19.19 -5.49
C LYS A 230 -33.53 -20.31 -5.99
N THR A 231 -32.21 -20.10 -6.06
CA THR A 231 -31.24 -21.15 -6.44
C THR A 231 -30.75 -21.96 -5.24
N LEU A 232 -31.18 -21.63 -4.01
CA LEU A 232 -30.87 -22.44 -2.85
C LEU A 232 -31.68 -23.75 -2.90
N PRO A 233 -31.07 -24.91 -2.62
CA PRO A 233 -31.85 -26.12 -2.38
C PRO A 233 -32.79 -25.84 -1.20
N ASN A 234 -34.09 -26.05 -1.40
CA ASN A 234 -35.05 -26.00 -0.31
C ASN A 234 -34.55 -26.95 0.79
N ALA A 235 -34.29 -26.43 1.98
CA ALA A 235 -34.02 -27.25 3.15
C ALA A 235 -35.23 -28.19 3.31
N LYS A 236 -34.98 -29.50 3.15
CA LYS A 236 -35.95 -30.55 3.46
C LYS A 236 -36.01 -30.77 4.96
#